data_AF-A0A6I3FQ65-F1
#
_entry.id   AF-A0A6I3FQ65-F1
#
_cell.length_a   1.000
_cell.length_b   1.000
_cell.length_c   1.000
_cell.angle_alpha   90.00
_cell.angle_beta   90.00
_cell.angle_gamma   90.00
#
_symmetry.space_group_name_H-M   'P 1'
#
loop_
_entity.id
_entity.type
_entity.pdbx_description
1 polymer ?
#
loop_
_entity_poly.entity_id
_entity_poly.type
_entity_poly.pdbx_seq_one_letter_code
_entity_poly.pdbx_strand_id
1 'polypeptide(L)'
;MQLTAQQFLPFDGTATLYEDFLDFEFASRAFNQIRDESDWEQPEITIFGNTVLEPRLSTWHNELGEGYKYSGVMRRAQPFSETLSEIRDR
;
A
#
# COMPACT_ATOMS: atom_id res chain seq x y z
N MET A 1 13.83 19.26 3.59
CA MET A 1 14.92 18.35 4.01
C MET A 1 15.34 17.58 2.77
N GLN A 2 16.64 17.45 2.46
CA GLN A 2 17.07 16.61 1.34
C GLN A 2 16.93 15.15 1.76
N LEU A 3 16.12 14.38 1.03
CA LEU A 3 16.02 12.94 1.23
C LEU A 3 17.37 12.31 0.87
N THR A 4 17.92 11.51 1.80
CA THR A 4 19.16 10.78 1.56
C THR A 4 18.81 9.38 1.10
N ALA A 5 19.28 9.02 -0.10
CA ALA A 5 19.10 7.70 -0.70
C ALA A 5 20.24 6.77 -0.27
N GLN A 6 19.94 5.63 0.34
CA GLN A 6 20.91 4.59 0.66
C GLN A 6 20.63 3.31 -0.12
N GLN A 7 21.60 2.82 -0.90
CA GLN A 7 21.53 1.53 -1.61
C GLN A 7 21.86 0.38 -0.66
N PHE A 8 20.97 -0.62 -0.58
CA PHE A 8 21.11 -1.77 0.31
C PHE A 8 21.63 -3.04 -0.37
N LEU A 9 21.45 -3.18 -1.68
CA LEU A 9 21.88 -4.39 -2.38
C LEU A 9 23.35 -4.29 -2.82
N PRO A 10 24.18 -5.31 -2.52
CA PRO A 10 25.60 -5.26 -2.82
C PRO A 10 25.93 -5.48 -4.30
N PHE A 11 25.05 -6.14 -5.06
CA PHE A 11 25.13 -6.37 -6.50
C PHE A 11 23.79 -6.92 -7.04
N ASP A 12 23.66 -6.97 -8.38
CA ASP A 12 22.54 -7.59 -9.13
C ASP A 12 21.12 -7.16 -8.73
N GLY A 13 20.95 -5.90 -8.36
CA GLY A 13 19.65 -5.29 -8.07
C GLY A 13 19.75 -3.90 -7.46
N THR A 14 18.60 -3.27 -7.22
CA THR A 14 18.51 -1.99 -6.52
C THR A 14 17.45 -2.05 -5.43
N ALA A 15 17.81 -1.63 -4.22
CA ALA A 15 16.90 -1.35 -3.13
C ALA A 15 17.37 -0.08 -2.41
N THR A 16 16.63 1.01 -2.60
CA THR A 16 16.98 2.31 -2.04
C THR A 16 16.08 2.62 -0.84
N LEU A 17 16.70 2.90 0.31
CA LEU A 17 16.00 3.45 1.47
C LEU A 17 16.05 4.98 1.43
N TYR A 18 14.91 5.58 1.74
CA TYR A 18 14.80 6.99 2.06
C TYR A 18 14.31 7.09 3.50
N GLU A 19 15.23 7.38 4.42
CA GLU A 19 14.87 7.66 5.80
C GLU A 19 14.03 8.94 5.90
N ASP A 20 13.12 8.97 6.86
CA ASP A 20 12.25 10.12 7.13
C ASP A 20 11.51 10.64 5.88
N PHE A 21 11.14 9.73 4.96
CA PHE A 21 10.33 10.07 3.77
C PHE A 21 9.05 10.81 4.14
N LEU A 22 8.44 10.41 5.26
CA LEU A 22 7.37 11.14 5.93
C LEU A 22 7.87 11.62 7.29
N ASP A 23 7.61 12.89 7.62
CA ASP A 23 7.87 13.40 8.96
C ASP A 23 6.98 12.69 10.00
N PHE A 24 7.48 12.59 11.24
CA PHE A 24 6.84 11.82 12.30
C PHE A 24 5.38 12.23 12.58
N GLU A 25 5.10 13.54 12.57
CA GLU A 25 3.76 14.06 12.86
C GLU A 25 2.77 13.66 11.76
N PHE A 26 3.14 13.87 10.50
CA PHE A 26 2.34 13.45 9.36
C PHE A 26 2.15 11.93 9.35
N ALA A 27 3.22 11.15 9.50
CA ALA A 27 3.17 9.69 9.47
C ALA A 27 2.23 9.14 10.56
N SER A 28 2.30 9.68 11.77
CA SER A 28 1.45 9.27 12.90
C SER A 28 -0.03 9.55 12.65
N ARG A 29 -0.36 10.73 12.10
CA ARG A 29 -1.74 11.09 11.74
C ARG A 29 -2.25 10.22 10.59
N ALA A 30 -1.48 10.12 9.52
CA ALA A 30 -1.84 9.35 8.33
C ALA A 30 -2.06 7.87 8.66
N PHE A 31 -1.23 7.28 9.52
CA PHE A 31 -1.40 5.91 9.98
C PHE A 31 -2.75 5.69 10.67
N ASN A 32 -3.12 6.57 11.60
CA ASN A 32 -4.40 6.45 12.30
C ASN A 32 -5.59 6.60 11.34
N GLN A 33 -5.56 7.58 10.43
CA GLN A 33 -6.63 7.77 9.44
C GLN A 33 -6.77 6.55 8.52
N ILE A 34 -5.67 6.08 7.93
CA ILE A 34 -5.70 4.92 7.02
C ILE A 34 -6.18 3.68 7.78
N ARG A 35 -5.71 3.45 9.02
CA ARG A 35 -6.14 2.30 9.82
C ARG A 35 -7.63 2.35 10.13
N ASP A 36 -8.15 3.50 10.55
CA ASP A 36 -9.50 3.60 11.12
C ASP A 36 -10.59 3.85 10.06
N GLU A 37 -10.22 4.44 8.90
CA GLU A 37 -11.19 4.87 7.88
C GLU A 37 -11.20 3.99 6.63
N SER A 38 -10.20 3.11 6.45
CA SER A 38 -10.17 2.21 5.29
C SER A 38 -11.20 1.08 5.43
N ASP A 39 -11.84 0.74 4.31
CA ASP A 39 -12.71 -0.43 4.21
C ASP A 39 -11.87 -1.70 4.01
N TRP A 40 -11.36 -2.22 5.13
CA TRP A 40 -10.45 -3.36 5.14
C TRP A 40 -11.13 -4.68 4.77
N GLU A 41 -10.60 -5.36 3.75
CA GLU A 41 -11.08 -6.68 3.32
C GLU A 41 -10.06 -7.78 3.62
N GLN A 42 -10.54 -8.98 3.97
CA GLN A 42 -9.71 -10.20 4.02
C GLN A 42 -10.02 -11.09 2.81
N PRO A 43 -9.29 -10.92 1.69
CA PRO A 43 -9.55 -11.68 0.47
C PRO A 43 -9.10 -13.14 0.56
N GLU A 44 -9.59 -13.94 -0.37
CA GLU A 44 -9.10 -15.29 -0.62
C GLU A 44 -7.92 -15.30 -1.60
N ILE A 45 -6.99 -16.23 -1.41
CA ILE A 45 -5.88 -16.54 -2.30
C ILE A 45 -5.80 -18.05 -2.54
N THR A 46 -5.50 -18.44 -3.77
CA THR A 46 -5.24 -19.84 -4.13
C THR A 46 -3.74 -20.12 -4.13
N ILE A 47 -3.29 -21.00 -3.23
CA ILE A 47 -1.89 -21.42 -3.12
C ILE A 47 -1.82 -22.94 -3.27
N PHE A 48 -1.08 -23.43 -4.27
CA PHE A 48 -0.97 -24.85 -4.62
C PHE A 48 -2.33 -25.57 -4.77
N GLY A 49 -3.32 -24.89 -5.35
CA GLY A 49 -4.67 -25.42 -5.56
C GLY A 49 -5.61 -25.33 -4.35
N ASN A 50 -5.13 -24.87 -3.19
CA ASN A 50 -5.97 -24.65 -2.01
C ASN A 50 -6.34 -23.18 -1.89
N THR A 51 -7.64 -22.89 -1.76
CA THR A 51 -8.14 -21.53 -1.48
C THR A 51 -8.15 -21.29 0.02
N VAL A 52 -7.43 -20.26 0.46
CA VAL A 52 -7.33 -19.85 1.88
C VAL A 52 -7.49 -18.33 1.99
N LEU A 53 -7.88 -17.85 3.18
CA LEU A 53 -7.87 -16.41 3.46
C LEU A 53 -6.43 -15.88 3.54
N GLU A 54 -6.20 -14.69 3.00
CA GLU A 54 -4.91 -14.02 3.17
C GLU A 54 -4.67 -13.71 4.66
N PRO A 55 -3.44 -13.88 5.18
CA PRO A 55 -3.12 -13.60 6.58
C PRO A 55 -2.95 -12.09 6.85
N ARG A 56 -3.72 -11.25 6.15
CA ARG A 56 -3.72 -9.79 6.27
C ARG A 56 -5.04 -9.22 5.75
N LEU A 57 -5.32 -7.99 6.20
CA LEU A 57 -6.35 -7.15 5.59
C LEU A 57 -5.74 -6.32 4.46
N SER A 58 -6.54 -6.01 3.45
CA SER A 58 -6.14 -5.20 2.31
C SER A 58 -7.30 -4.33 1.83
N THR A 59 -6.97 -3.13 1.37
CA THR A 59 -7.84 -2.29 0.53
C THR A 59 -7.06 -1.93 -0.73
N TRP A 60 -7.76 -1.68 -1.84
CA TRP A 60 -7.17 -1.30 -3.11
C TRP A 60 -7.61 0.12 -3.44
N HIS A 61 -6.68 0.96 -3.86
CA HIS A 61 -6.99 2.34 -4.24
C HIS A 61 -6.31 2.74 -5.56
N ASN A 62 -6.98 3.59 -6.33
CA ASN A 62 -6.42 4.25 -7.50
C ASN A 62 -7.12 5.59 -7.76
N GLU A 63 -6.71 6.30 -8.81
CA GLU A 63 -7.27 7.61 -9.15
C GLU A 63 -8.71 7.54 -9.68
N LEU A 64 -9.08 6.44 -10.34
CA LEU A 64 -10.35 6.32 -11.08
C LEU A 64 -11.44 5.50 -10.34
N GLY A 65 -11.11 4.86 -9.22
CA GLY A 65 -11.97 3.87 -8.56
C GLY A 65 -12.21 2.60 -9.40
N GLU A 66 -11.35 2.30 -10.37
CA GLU A 66 -11.55 1.19 -11.31
C GLU A 66 -10.91 -0.10 -10.79
N GLY A 67 -11.68 -1.18 -10.68
CA GLY A 67 -11.19 -2.46 -10.17
C GLY A 67 -10.18 -3.14 -11.11
N TYR A 68 -9.24 -3.88 -10.53
CA TYR A 68 -8.29 -4.71 -11.26
C TYR A 68 -8.55 -6.19 -10.99
N LYS A 69 -8.45 -7.03 -12.03
CA LYS A 69 -8.60 -8.49 -11.89
C LYS A 69 -7.23 -9.14 -11.78
N TYR A 70 -6.92 -9.67 -10.61
CA TYR A 70 -5.70 -10.43 -10.36
C TYR A 70 -6.02 -11.87 -10.00
N SER A 71 -5.39 -12.82 -10.68
CA SER A 71 -5.56 -14.27 -10.43
C SER A 71 -7.03 -14.74 -10.45
N GLY A 72 -7.85 -14.17 -11.32
CA GLY A 72 -9.28 -14.53 -11.41
C GLY A 72 -10.19 -13.80 -10.41
N VAL A 73 -9.62 -13.18 -9.37
CA VAL A 73 -10.36 -12.43 -8.34
C VAL A 73 -10.46 -10.96 -8.74
N MET A 74 -11.67 -10.42 -8.73
CA MET A 74 -11.90 -8.99 -8.96
C MET A 74 -11.58 -8.24 -7.66
N ARG A 75 -10.64 -7.31 -7.70
CA ARG A 75 -10.34 -6.39 -6.60
C ARG A 75 -10.96 -5.05 -6.91
N ARG A 76 -11.94 -4.63 -6.10
CA ARG A 76 -12.57 -3.31 -6.26
C ARG A 76 -11.60 -2.26 -5.73
N ALA A 77 -11.07 -1.43 -6.62
CA ALA A 77 -10.33 -0.27 -6.17
C ALA A 77 -11.30 0.84 -5.76
N GLN A 78 -11.03 1.50 -4.65
CA GLN A 78 -11.68 2.74 -4.26
C GLN A 78 -10.86 3.92 -4.77
N PRO A 79 -11.44 5.12 -4.90
CA PRO A 79 -10.65 6.34 -5.05
C PRO A 79 -9.65 6.48 -3.89
N PHE A 80 -8.51 7.14 -4.12
CA PHE A 80 -7.66 7.57 -3.01
C PHE A 80 -8.45 8.49 -2.07
N SER A 81 -8.35 8.27 -0.76
CA SER A 81 -8.78 9.26 0.23
C SER A 81 -7.91 10.51 0.17
N GLU A 82 -8.30 11.57 0.87
CA GLU A 82 -7.47 12.77 0.99
C GLU A 82 -6.09 12.42 1.57
N THR A 83 -6.03 11.63 2.65
CA THR A 83 -4.78 11.16 3.26
C THR A 83 -3.90 10.37 2.28
N LEU A 84 -4.49 9.47 1.49
CA LEU A 84 -3.74 8.68 0.51
C LEU A 84 -3.23 9.54 -0.65
N SER A 85 -4.01 10.55 -1.06
CA SER A 85 -3.59 11.51 -2.09
C SER A 85 -2.44 12.40 -1.59
N GLU A 86 -2.50 12.86 -0.34
CA GLU A 86 -1.40 13.61 0.30
C GLU A 86 -0.11 12.80 0.38
N ILE A 87 -0.18 11.48 0.60
CA ILE A 87 1.00 10.61 0.57
C ILE A 87 1.55 10.46 -0.86
N ARG A 88 0.67 10.26 -1.85
CA ARG A 88 1.06 10.07 -3.26
C ARG A 88 1.80 11.28 -3.83
N ASP A 89 1.37 12.48 -3.45
CA ASP A 89 1.87 13.74 -3.99
C ASP A 89 3.16 14.24 -3.30
N ARG A 90 3.71 13.47 -2.36
CA ARG A 90 4.98 13.76 -1.66
C ARG A 90 6.20 13.14 -2.34
#